data_AF-A0A382Y1G8-F1
#
_entry.id   AF-A0A382Y1G8-F1
#
_cell.length_a   1.000
_cell.length_b   1.000
_cell.length_c   1.000
_cell.angle_alpha   90.00
_cell.angle_beta   90.00
_cell.angle_gamma   90.00
#
_symmetry.space_group_name_H-M   'P 1'
#
loop_
_entity.id
_entity.type
_entity.pdbx_description
1 polymer ?
#
loop_
_entity_poly.entity_id
_entity_poly.type
_entity_poly.pdbx_seq_one_letter_code
_entity_poly.pdbx_strand_id
1 'polypeptide(L)' 'MDTSNKTIMKPKHRFIRLNEVLSRTGYGRTTIYRKMEDGSFPKSVKLGNP' A
#
# COMPACT_ATOMS: atom_id res chain seq x y z
N MET A 1 27.64 -24.24 -16.96
CA MET A 1 26.99 -24.33 -15.64
C MET A 1 26.53 -22.94 -15.26
N ASP A 2 25.41 -22.58 -15.84
CA ASP A 2 24.60 -21.39 -15.60
C ASP A 2 24.19 -21.30 -14.11
N THR A 3 24.58 -20.22 -13.45
CA THR A 3 24.04 -19.88 -12.13
C THR A 3 23.15 -18.66 -12.30
N SER A 4 21.89 -18.91 -12.64
CA SER A 4 20.83 -17.90 -12.65
C SER A 4 20.63 -17.37 -11.24
N ASN A 5 21.25 -16.22 -10.92
CA ASN A 5 20.97 -15.46 -9.71
C ASN A 5 19.53 -14.92 -9.77
N LYS A 6 18.57 -15.75 -9.34
CA LYS A 6 17.20 -15.34 -9.05
C LYS A 6 17.21 -14.51 -7.77
N THR A 7 17.67 -13.27 -7.86
CA THR A 7 17.49 -12.27 -6.81
C THR A 7 15.99 -12.17 -6.58
N ILE A 8 15.51 -12.74 -5.46
CA ILE A 8 14.13 -12.65 -5.03
C ILE A 8 13.84 -11.15 -4.89
N MET A 9 13.18 -10.57 -5.90
CA MET A 9 12.60 -9.24 -5.85
C MET A 9 11.55 -9.27 -4.75
N LYS A 10 11.94 -9.05 -3.50
CA LYS A 10 11.00 -8.69 -2.44
C LYS A 10 10.28 -7.45 -2.96
N PRO A 11 8.95 -7.47 -3.16
CA PRO A 11 8.23 -6.29 -3.57
C PRO A 11 8.51 -5.22 -2.51
N LYS A 12 9.18 -4.14 -2.92
CA LYS A 12 9.51 -3.02 -2.05
C LYS A 12 8.17 -2.47 -1.58
N HIS A 13 7.75 -2.79 -0.35
CA HIS A 13 6.50 -2.28 0.22
C HIS A 13 6.65 -0.76 0.38
N ARG A 14 6.22 -0.02 -0.65
CA ARG A 14 6.22 1.45 -0.66
C ARG A 14 4.93 1.92 -0.01
N PHE A 15 5.04 2.61 1.12
CA PHE A 15 3.89 3.28 1.72
C PHE A 15 3.54 4.51 0.88
N ILE A 16 2.28 4.61 0.50
CA ILE A 16 1.73 5.77 -0.18
C ILE A 16 0.97 6.63 0.83
N ARG A 17 1.04 7.96 0.66
CA ARG A 17 0.28 8.89 1.52
C ARG A 17 -1.20 8.88 1.14
N LEU A 18 -2.05 9.33 2.05
CA LEU A 18 -3.51 9.38 1.80
C LEU A 18 -3.87 10.17 0.54
N ASN A 19 -3.18 11.29 0.25
CA ASN A 19 -3.43 12.05 -0.98
C ASN A 19 -3.15 11.24 -2.25
N GLU A 20 -2.10 10.43 -2.26
CA GLU A 20 -1.79 9.56 -3.40
C GLU A 20 -2.83 8.44 -3.54
N VAL A 21 -3.33 7.91 -2.43
CA VAL A 21 -4.45 6.96 -2.45
C VAL A 21 -5.69 7.59 -3.10
N LEU A 22 -6.05 8.82 -2.69
CA LEU A 22 -7.18 9.56 -3.26
C LEU A 22 -7.00 9.74 -4.78
N SER A 23 -5.82 10.17 -5.23
CA SER A 23 -5.54 10.38 -6.65
C SER A 23 -5.50 9.09 -7.47
N ARG A 24 -4.97 7.99 -6.93
CA ARG A 24 -4.89 6.70 -7.65
C ARG A 24 -6.23 5.97 -7.71
N THR A 25 -7.02 6.04 -6.65
CA THR A 25 -8.28 5.29 -6.53
C THR A 25 -9.49 6.10 -6.99
N GLY A 26 -9.39 7.43 -7.01
CA GLY A 26 -10.51 8.34 -7.28
C GLY A 26 -11.60 8.32 -6.20
N TYR A 27 -11.38 7.61 -5.09
CA TYR A 27 -12.33 7.51 -4.00
C TYR A 27 -12.18 8.67 -3.01
N GLY A 28 -13.28 9.03 -2.35
CA GLY A 28 -13.24 9.96 -1.22
C GLY A 28 -12.66 9.30 0.04
N ARG A 29 -12.24 10.12 1.01
CA ARG A 29 -11.68 9.66 2.30
C ARG A 29 -12.61 8.66 3.00
N THR A 30 -13.90 8.97 3.07
CA THR A 30 -14.91 8.09 3.70
C THR A 30 -14.99 6.73 3.03
N THR A 31 -14.97 6.70 1.69
CA THR A 31 -14.98 5.45 0.92
C THR A 31 -13.73 4.62 1.15
N ILE A 32 -12.57 5.27 1.27
CA ILE A 32 -11.32 4.58 1.61
C ILE A 32 -11.42 3.94 3.00
N TYR A 33 -11.86 4.68 4.02
CA TYR A 33 -12.02 4.12 5.37
C TYR A 33 -13.01 2.96 5.38
N ARG A 34 -14.16 3.10 4.69
CA ARG A 34 -15.15 2.02 4.59
C ARG A 34 -14.60 0.78 3.87
N LYS A 35 -13.77 0.96 2.83
CA LYS A 35 -13.08 -0.14 2.16
C LYS A 35 -11.96 -0.76 3.00
N MET A 36 -11.34 0.01 3.90
CA MET A 36 -10.39 -0.53 4.90
C MET A 36 -11.12 -1.39 5.93
N GLU A 37 -12.34 -1.02 6.33
CA GLU A 37 -13.19 -1.84 7.22
C GLU A 37 -13.67 -3.12 6.51
N ASP A 38 -14.07 -3.02 5.25
CA ASP A 38 -14.49 -4.14 4.39
C ASP A 38 -13.34 -5.12 4.04
N GLY A 39 -12.08 -4.73 4.29
CA GLY A 39 -10.90 -5.54 3.97
C GLY A 39 -10.45 -5.46 2.50
N SER A 40 -11.23 -4.80 1.66
CA SER A 40 -10.91 -4.50 0.26
C SER A 40 -9.76 -3.48 0.09
N PHE A 41 -9.33 -2.80 1.16
CA PHE A 41 -8.24 -1.81 1.12
C PHE A 41 -7.21 -2.04 2.23
N PRO A 42 -5.90 -1.84 1.97
CA PRO A 42 -4.86 -1.95 3.00
C PRO A 42 -5.04 -0.92 4.12
N LYS A 43 -4.87 -1.36 5.37
CA LYS A 43 -4.97 -0.50 6.55
C LYS A 43 -3.88 0.57 6.55
N SER A 44 -4.19 1.76 7.06
CA SER A 44 -3.21 2.83 7.22
C SER A 44 -2.16 2.45 8.26
N VAL A 45 -0.89 2.56 7.88
CA VAL A 45 0.24 2.36 8.80
C VAL A 45 0.63 3.73 9.34
N LYS A 46 0.59 3.90 10.66
CA LYS A 46 1.11 5.11 11.30
C LYS A 46 2.63 5.05 11.23
N LEU A 47 3.22 5.99 10.48
CA LEU A 47 4.68 6.15 10.34
C LEU A 47 5.28 7.11 11.38
N GLY A 48 4.48 7.61 12.32
CA GLY A 48 4.93 8.46 13.42
C GLY A 48 5.34 7.62 14.63
N ASN A 49 6.54 7.88 15.16
CA ASN A 49 6.96 7.44 16.49
C ASN A 49 6.18 8.21 17.57
N PRO A 50 6.02 7.66 18.79
CA PRO A 50 5.35 8.35 19.90
C PRO A 50 6.01 9.69 20.27
#